data_AF-A0A537QL54-F1
#
_entry.id   AF-A0A537QL54-F1
#
_cell.length_a   1.000
_cell.length_b   1.000
_cell.length_c   1.000
_cell.angle_alpha   90.00
_cell.angle_beta   90.00
_cell.angle_gamma   90.00
#
_symmetry.space_group_name_H-M   'P 1'
#
loop_
_entity.id
_entity.type
_entity.pdbx_description
1 polymer ?
#
loop_
_entity_poly.entity_id
_entity_poly.type
_entity_poly.pdbx_seq_one_letter_code
_entity_poly.pdbx_strand_id
1 'polypeptide(L)'
;MAYERLDEALRQLKTDRERAEATENQRKRAGEEARIRFARIKSAVIGPIFDEVVARLVAQGFFGETVDQQNDASGPISLDVNLSEDDGPSRQGRLQVRFDFDKHTCEFGRSTAAKTASTTQIIFDDRHYKFAEINEKLVRETAEQFVLDLIAEKLFR
;
A
#
# COMPACT_ATOMS: atom_id res chain seq x y z
N MET A 1 -24.07 -31.65 -45.95
CA MET A 1 -23.81 -30.38 -45.21
C MET A 1 -23.97 -30.56 -43.69
N ALA A 2 -23.55 -31.69 -43.09
CA ALA A 2 -23.92 -32.01 -41.70
C ALA A 2 -22.86 -31.63 -40.64
N TYR A 3 -21.62 -31.32 -41.03
CA TYR A 3 -20.52 -31.08 -40.08
C TYR A 3 -19.80 -29.73 -40.23
N GLU A 4 -20.01 -28.99 -41.33
CA GLU A 4 -19.34 -27.69 -41.55
C GLU A 4 -19.65 -26.66 -40.46
N ARG A 5 -20.89 -26.63 -39.96
CA ARG A 5 -21.28 -25.74 -38.85
C ARG A 5 -20.63 -26.14 -37.53
N LEU A 6 -20.39 -27.44 -37.32
CA LEU A 6 -19.72 -27.95 -36.13
C LEU A 6 -18.22 -27.62 -36.19
N ASP A 7 -17.59 -27.83 -37.35
CA ASP A 7 -16.17 -27.51 -37.56
C ASP A 7 -15.89 -26.01 -37.40
N GLU A 8 -16.80 -25.17 -37.89
CA GLU A 8 -16.70 -23.72 -37.71
C GLU A 8 -16.88 -23.31 -36.24
N ALA A 9 -17.83 -23.89 -35.52
CA ALA A 9 -18.02 -23.66 -34.08
C ALA A 9 -16.80 -24.11 -33.26
N LEU A 10 -16.18 -25.25 -33.61
CA LEU A 10 -14.96 -25.74 -32.95
C LEU A 10 -13.75 -24.84 -33.21
N ARG A 11 -13.61 -24.28 -34.42
CA ARG A 11 -12.56 -23.29 -34.73
C ARG A 11 -12.76 -22.01 -33.92
N GLN A 12 -13.98 -21.50 -33.86
CA GLN A 12 -14.30 -20.31 -33.06
C GLN A 12 -13.99 -20.53 -31.58
N LEU A 13 -14.39 -21.67 -31.01
CA LEU A 13 -14.12 -22.01 -29.61
C LEU A 13 -12.61 -22.11 -29.32
N LYS A 14 -11.82 -22.65 -30.27
CA LYS A 14 -10.35 -22.68 -30.15
C LYS A 14 -9.75 -21.27 -30.18
N THR A 15 -10.18 -20.43 -31.12
CA THR A 15 -9.71 -19.03 -31.21
C THR A 15 -10.09 -18.22 -29.98
N ASP A 16 -11.29 -18.40 -29.44
CA ASP A 16 -11.73 -17.70 -28.23
C ASP A 16 -10.94 -18.15 -27.00
N ARG A 17 -10.63 -19.45 -26.91
CA ARG A 17 -9.73 -19.98 -25.88
C ARG A 17 -8.32 -19.37 -25.97
N GLU A 18 -7.74 -19.34 -27.16
CA GLU A 18 -6.42 -18.74 -27.38
C GLU A 18 -6.41 -17.24 -27.03
N ARG A 19 -7.48 -16.50 -27.35
CA ARG A 19 -7.64 -15.09 -26.95
C ARG A 19 -7.78 -14.92 -25.43
N ALA A 20 -8.53 -15.80 -24.77
CA ALA A 20 -8.69 -15.77 -23.32
C ALA A 20 -7.35 -16.04 -22.62
N GLU A 21 -6.61 -17.07 -23.05
CA GLU A 21 -5.28 -17.41 -22.53
C GLU A 21 -4.27 -16.27 -22.78
N ALA A 22 -4.29 -15.65 -23.97
CA ALA A 22 -3.45 -14.50 -24.26
C ALA A 22 -3.76 -13.29 -23.36
N THR A 23 -5.05 -13.03 -23.11
CA THR A 23 -5.50 -11.94 -22.23
C THR A 23 -5.09 -12.20 -20.78
N GLU A 24 -5.23 -13.43 -20.30
CA GLU A 24 -4.79 -13.83 -18.96
C GLU A 24 -3.27 -13.67 -18.79
N ASN A 25 -2.49 -14.11 -19.78
CA ASN A 25 -1.04 -13.97 -19.75
C ASN A 25 -0.60 -12.50 -19.76
N GLN A 26 -1.28 -11.64 -20.52
CA GLN A 26 -1.02 -10.20 -20.50
C GLN A 26 -1.33 -9.58 -19.13
N ARG A 27 -2.44 -9.97 -18.50
CA ARG A 27 -2.80 -9.50 -17.14
C ARG A 27 -1.77 -9.92 -16.10
N LYS A 28 -1.30 -11.18 -16.13
CA LYS A 28 -0.27 -11.68 -15.22
C LYS A 28 1.03 -10.87 -15.34
N ARG A 29 1.50 -10.63 -16.58
CA ARG A 29 2.71 -9.83 -16.83
C ARG A 29 2.56 -8.39 -16.33
N ALA A 30 1.41 -7.75 -16.60
CA ALA A 30 1.16 -6.40 -16.12
C ALA A 30 1.18 -6.32 -14.58
N GLY A 31 0.60 -7.31 -13.89
CA GLY A 31 0.63 -7.41 -12.44
C GLY A 31 2.05 -7.61 -11.88
N GLU A 32 2.87 -8.45 -12.51
CA GLU A 32 4.28 -8.64 -12.13
C GLU A 32 5.10 -7.36 -12.32
N GLU A 33 4.95 -6.67 -13.44
CA GLU A 33 5.62 -5.39 -13.68
C GLU A 33 5.20 -4.33 -12.64
N ALA A 34 3.91 -4.28 -12.30
CA ALA A 34 3.40 -3.35 -11.30
C ALA A 34 3.96 -3.66 -9.90
N ARG A 35 4.04 -4.93 -9.50
CA ARG A 35 4.72 -5.37 -8.25
C ARG A 35 6.17 -4.90 -8.20
N ILE A 36 6.93 -5.11 -9.27
CA ILE A 36 8.34 -4.71 -9.34
C ILE A 36 8.47 -3.18 -9.22
N ARG A 37 7.59 -2.42 -9.87
CA ARG A 37 7.58 -0.96 -9.75
C ARG A 37 7.25 -0.50 -8.33
N PHE A 38 6.25 -1.10 -7.70
CA PHE A 38 5.92 -0.78 -6.30
C PHE A 38 7.09 -1.08 -5.37
N ALA A 39 7.72 -2.25 -5.50
CA ALA A 39 8.90 -2.61 -4.70
C ALA A 39 10.04 -1.60 -4.82
N ARG A 40 10.29 -1.09 -6.03
CA ARG A 40 11.31 -0.06 -6.27
C ARG A 40 10.95 1.26 -5.60
N ILE A 41 9.70 1.69 -5.66
CA ILE A 41 9.23 2.92 -5.00
C ILE A 41 9.29 2.75 -3.48
N LYS A 42 8.88 1.58 -2.98
CA LYS A 42 8.95 1.20 -1.57
C LYS A 42 10.37 1.37 -1.02
N SER A 43 11.37 0.81 -1.71
CA SER A 43 12.77 0.88 -1.25
C SER A 43 13.48 2.21 -1.54
N ALA A 44 13.17 2.88 -2.65
CA ALA A 44 13.88 4.08 -3.06
C ALA A 44 13.28 5.38 -2.52
N VAL A 45 11.99 5.39 -2.17
CA VAL A 45 11.26 6.61 -1.78
C VAL A 45 10.58 6.44 -0.42
N ILE A 46 9.74 5.41 -0.26
CA ILE A 46 8.89 5.32 0.94
C ILE A 46 9.70 4.98 2.19
N GLY A 47 10.49 3.90 2.12
CA GLY A 47 11.33 3.43 3.23
C GLY A 47 12.28 4.50 3.75
N PRO A 48 13.10 5.15 2.91
CA PRO A 48 14.02 6.20 3.36
C PRO A 48 13.32 7.35 4.09
N ILE A 49 12.13 7.76 3.63
CA ILE A 49 11.37 8.84 4.29
C ILE A 49 10.79 8.38 5.63
N PHE A 50 10.30 7.14 5.71
CA PHE A 50 9.83 6.58 6.98
C PHE A 50 10.98 6.49 7.98
N ASP A 51 12.16 6.03 7.56
CA ASP A 51 13.35 5.95 8.39
C ASP A 51 13.82 7.34 8.87
N GLU A 52 13.74 8.37 8.02
CA GLU A 52 14.00 9.75 8.43
C GLU A 52 13.03 10.24 9.53
N VAL A 53 11.74 9.92 9.40
CA VAL A 53 10.74 10.27 10.41
C VAL A 53 11.00 9.53 11.72
N VAL A 54 11.29 8.23 11.65
CA VAL A 54 11.69 7.41 12.80
C VAL A 54 12.90 8.03 13.51
N ALA A 55 13.95 8.36 12.77
CA ALA A 55 15.15 8.96 13.35
C ALA A 55 14.86 10.27 14.09
N ARG A 56 13.96 11.12 13.54
CA ARG A 56 13.52 12.36 14.20
C ARG A 56 12.72 12.10 15.47
N LEU A 57 11.83 11.12 15.47
CA LEU A 57 11.04 10.74 16.65
C LEU A 57 11.94 10.22 17.77
N VAL A 58 12.86 9.31 17.44
CA VAL A 58 13.82 8.73 18.40
C VAL A 58 14.74 9.79 18.98
N ALA A 59 15.20 10.75 18.17
CA ALA A 59 16.01 11.87 18.66
C ALA A 59 15.29 12.76 19.68
N GLN A 60 13.95 12.76 19.68
CA GLN A 60 13.11 13.48 20.64
C GLN A 60 12.66 12.59 21.81
N GLY A 61 13.11 11.33 21.87
CA GLY A 61 12.75 10.39 22.94
C GLY A 61 11.44 9.62 22.72
N PHE A 62 10.84 9.72 21.52
CA PHE A 62 9.64 8.96 21.16
C PHE A 62 9.97 7.68 20.41
N PHE A 63 9.01 6.75 20.37
CA PHE A 63 9.16 5.52 19.61
C PHE A 63 8.60 5.70 18.18
N GLY A 64 9.38 5.22 17.22
CA GLY A 64 8.97 5.05 15.83
C GLY A 64 9.64 3.82 15.23
N GLU A 65 8.95 3.12 14.34
CA GLU A 65 9.46 1.94 13.66
C GLU A 65 8.94 1.87 12.21
N THR A 66 9.84 1.54 11.28
CA THR A 66 9.47 1.19 9.89
C THR A 66 9.25 -0.33 9.82
N VAL A 67 8.03 -0.76 9.51
CA VAL A 67 7.67 -2.18 9.36
C VAL A 67 7.40 -2.49 7.89
N ASP A 68 8.29 -3.25 7.27
CA ASP A 68 8.09 -3.78 5.92
C ASP A 68 7.55 -5.22 5.98
N GLN A 69 6.24 -5.37 5.86
CA GLN A 69 5.62 -6.70 5.86
C GLN A 69 5.83 -7.30 4.48
N GLN A 70 6.48 -8.46 4.42
CA GLN A 70 6.82 -9.18 3.19
C GLN A 70 7.89 -8.45 2.34
N ASN A 71 9.15 -8.76 2.67
CA ASN A 71 10.37 -8.41 1.94
C ASN A 71 10.31 -8.79 0.44
N ASP A 72 9.33 -9.61 0.07
CA ASP A 72 8.86 -10.04 -1.24
C ASP A 72 7.93 -9.01 -1.91
N ALA A 73 8.48 -7.82 -2.19
CA ALA A 73 8.10 -6.85 -3.23
C ALA A 73 6.66 -6.25 -3.25
N SER A 74 5.64 -6.90 -2.70
CA SER A 74 4.25 -6.51 -2.85
C SER A 74 3.49 -6.32 -1.55
N GLY A 75 4.10 -6.70 -0.43
CA GLY A 75 3.54 -6.42 0.88
C GLY A 75 3.64 -4.94 1.26
N PRO A 76 2.78 -4.50 2.19
CA PRO A 76 2.70 -3.12 2.62
C PRO A 76 3.91 -2.72 3.46
N ILE A 77 4.31 -1.46 3.33
CA ILE A 77 5.25 -0.81 4.25
C ILE A 77 4.48 0.08 5.20
N SER A 78 4.87 0.10 6.47
CA SER A 78 4.21 0.87 7.51
C SER A 78 5.21 1.68 8.34
N LEU A 79 4.78 2.85 8.79
CA LEU A 79 5.42 3.68 9.80
C LEU A 79 4.56 3.58 11.06
N ASP A 80 5.07 2.90 12.07
CA ASP A 80 4.45 2.73 13.37
C ASP A 80 5.02 3.76 14.34
N VAL A 81 4.17 4.51 15.03
CA VAL A 81 4.56 5.62 15.90
C VAL A 81 3.89 5.49 17.25
N ASN A 82 4.66 5.70 18.32
CA ASN A 82 4.15 5.79 19.69
C ASN A 82 4.77 7.00 20.40
N LEU A 83 3.92 7.98 20.70
CA LEU A 83 4.29 9.26 21.33
C LEU A 83 3.96 9.29 22.83
N SER A 84 3.83 8.14 23.48
CA SER A 84 3.47 8.07 24.90
C SER A 84 4.69 8.26 25.79
N GLU A 85 4.61 9.20 26.75
CA GLU A 85 5.69 9.47 27.72
C GLU A 85 5.63 8.53 28.95
N ASP A 86 4.53 7.81 29.16
CA ASP A 86 4.30 6.91 30.29
C ASP A 86 3.31 5.79 29.92
N ASP A 87 3.14 4.78 30.80
CA ASP A 87 2.31 3.56 30.66
C ASP A 87 0.76 3.82 30.61
N GLY A 88 0.38 5.00 30.11
CA GLY A 88 -0.98 5.51 29.96
C GLY A 88 -1.48 5.51 28.50
N PRO A 89 -2.78 5.79 28.29
CA PRO A 89 -3.44 5.50 27.03
C PRO A 89 -2.96 6.41 25.91
N SER A 90 -2.58 5.76 24.83
CA SER A 90 -1.30 5.95 24.19
C SER A 90 -1.48 6.59 22.82
N ARG A 91 -0.78 7.69 22.54
CA ARG A 91 -0.80 8.37 21.24
C ARG A 91 -0.03 7.52 20.22
N GLN A 92 -0.71 6.48 19.75
CA GLN A 92 -0.17 5.48 18.86
C GLN A 92 -0.90 5.53 17.52
N GLY A 93 -0.14 5.30 16.47
CA GLY A 93 -0.72 5.14 15.15
C GLY A 93 0.19 4.39 14.20
N ARG A 94 -0.40 4.03 13.08
CA ARG A 94 0.27 3.41 11.95
C ARG A 94 -0.13 4.12 10.67
N LEU A 95 0.85 4.57 9.90
CA LEU A 95 0.69 4.98 8.50
C LEU A 95 1.18 3.84 7.61
N GLN A 96 0.33 3.28 6.78
CA GLN A 96 0.62 2.16 5.90
C GLN A 96 0.49 2.58 4.43
N VAL A 97 1.41 2.12 3.60
CA VAL A 97 1.31 2.21 2.15
C VAL A 97 1.19 0.81 1.59
N ARG A 98 0.15 0.57 0.77
CA ARG A 98 -0.09 -0.72 0.13
C ARG A 98 -0.24 -0.61 -1.37
N PHE A 99 -0.08 -1.74 -2.03
CA PHE A 99 -0.33 -1.91 -3.46
C PHE A 99 -1.74 -2.47 -3.68
N ASP A 100 -2.53 -1.78 -4.50
CA ASP A 100 -3.79 -2.30 -5.05
C ASP A 100 -3.49 -3.12 -6.30
N PHE A 101 -3.69 -4.43 -6.18
CA PHE A 101 -3.46 -5.41 -7.24
C PHE A 101 -4.41 -5.28 -8.42
N ASP A 102 -5.67 -4.90 -8.18
CA ASP A 102 -6.69 -4.85 -9.22
C ASP A 102 -6.53 -3.58 -10.06
N LYS A 103 -6.15 -2.48 -9.43
CA LYS A 103 -5.98 -1.17 -10.09
C LYS A 103 -4.55 -0.85 -10.47
N HIS A 104 -3.58 -1.64 -10.01
CA HIS A 104 -2.15 -1.39 -10.15
C HIS A 104 -1.74 0.01 -9.64
N THR A 105 -2.26 0.40 -8.47
CA THR A 105 -2.05 1.71 -7.83
C THR A 105 -1.52 1.57 -6.41
N CYS A 106 -1.10 2.69 -5.81
CA CYS A 106 -0.73 2.78 -4.41
C CYS A 106 -1.82 3.48 -3.60
N GLU A 107 -2.01 3.04 -2.37
CA GLU A 107 -2.92 3.66 -1.41
C GLU A 107 -2.18 3.93 -0.11
N PHE A 108 -2.47 5.09 0.49
CA PHE A 108 -2.10 5.38 1.85
C PHE A 108 -3.27 5.04 2.75
N GLY A 109 -2.99 4.39 3.87
CA GLY A 109 -3.94 4.19 4.93
C GLY A 109 -3.33 4.54 6.26
N ARG A 110 -4.16 5.01 7.17
CA ARG A 110 -3.73 5.38 8.51
C ARG A 110 -4.66 4.78 9.55
N SER A 111 -4.10 4.50 10.70
CA SER A 111 -4.85 4.19 11.91
C SER A 111 -4.27 4.99 13.05
N THR A 112 -5.15 5.52 13.88
CA THR A 112 -4.80 6.18 15.13
C THR A 112 -5.50 5.39 16.22
N ALA A 113 -4.74 4.72 17.07
CA ALA A 113 -5.33 3.97 18.19
C ALA A 113 -5.76 4.97 19.26
N ALA A 114 -7.07 5.12 19.47
CA ALA A 114 -7.61 5.86 20.59
C ALA A 114 -8.14 4.88 21.65
N LYS A 115 -7.43 4.83 22.79
CA LYS A 115 -7.85 4.43 24.15
C LYS A 115 -8.52 3.07 24.42
N THR A 116 -9.27 2.42 23.54
CA THR A 116 -10.14 1.30 23.97
C THR A 116 -10.49 0.22 22.95
N ALA A 117 -10.10 0.32 21.67
CA ALA A 117 -10.45 -0.69 20.68
C ALA A 117 -9.29 -1.67 20.44
N SER A 118 -9.50 -2.94 20.80
CA SER A 118 -8.60 -4.08 20.55
C SER A 118 -8.42 -4.43 19.06
N THR A 119 -8.76 -3.52 18.15
CA THR A 119 -8.67 -3.73 16.71
C THR A 119 -8.25 -2.41 16.06
N THR A 120 -6.96 -2.30 15.75
CA THR A 120 -6.38 -1.17 15.02
C THR A 120 -6.83 -1.24 13.55
N GLN A 121 -8.04 -0.74 13.25
CA GLN A 121 -8.53 -0.71 11.87
C GLN A 121 -7.81 0.39 11.10
N ILE A 122 -7.07 0.01 10.06
CA ILE A 122 -6.45 0.95 9.11
C ILE A 122 -7.55 1.47 8.17
N ILE A 123 -7.73 2.78 8.15
CA ILE A 123 -8.60 3.47 7.22
C ILE A 123 -7.73 3.91 6.04
N PHE A 124 -7.99 3.33 4.87
CA PHE A 124 -7.33 3.74 3.63
C PHE A 124 -8.02 4.96 3.05
N ASP A 125 -7.23 5.90 2.53
CA ASP A 125 -7.76 7.03 1.80
C ASP A 125 -8.47 6.52 0.54
N ASP A 126 -9.57 7.17 0.14
CA ASP A 126 -10.25 6.86 -1.13
C ASP A 126 -9.38 7.18 -2.37
N ARG A 127 -8.19 7.77 -2.16
CA ARG A 127 -7.26 8.19 -3.21
C ARG A 127 -6.31 7.07 -3.58
N HIS A 128 -6.30 6.80 -4.88
CA HIS A 128 -5.42 5.82 -5.51
C HIS A 128 -4.38 6.56 -6.33
N TYR A 129 -3.12 6.44 -5.93
CA TYR A 129 -1.99 7.11 -6.56
C TYR A 129 -1.37 6.20 -7.61
N LYS A 130 -1.11 6.73 -8.80
CA LYS A 130 -0.27 6.03 -9.78
C LYS A 130 1.17 6.05 -9.29
N PHE A 131 1.95 5.06 -9.72
CA PHE A 131 3.37 4.97 -9.39
C PHE A 131 4.19 6.22 -9.70
N ALA A 132 3.87 6.94 -10.78
CA ALA A 132 4.57 8.17 -11.15
C ALA A 132 4.25 9.35 -10.21
N GLU A 133 3.15 9.27 -9.46
CA GLU A 133 2.72 10.30 -8.51
C GLU A 133 3.38 10.10 -7.14
N ILE A 134 3.84 8.88 -6.83
CA ILE A 134 4.58 8.59 -5.60
C ILE A 134 6.02 9.11 -5.73
N ASN A 135 6.24 10.29 -5.16
CA ASN A 135 7.55 10.94 -5.08
C ASN A 135 7.87 11.33 -3.63
N GLU A 136 9.11 11.78 -3.39
CA GLU A 136 9.57 12.12 -2.05
C GLU A 136 8.72 13.19 -1.37
N LYS A 137 8.29 14.22 -2.11
CA LYS A 137 7.48 15.31 -1.57
C LYS A 137 6.15 14.77 -1.04
N LEU A 138 5.43 13.98 -1.84
CA LEU A 138 4.13 13.43 -1.45
C LEU A 138 4.26 12.54 -0.20
N VAL A 139 5.23 11.63 -0.19
CA VAL A 139 5.41 10.70 0.93
C VAL A 139 5.79 11.47 2.20
N ARG A 140 6.70 12.44 2.09
CA ARG A 140 7.14 13.28 3.22
C ARG A 140 5.98 14.08 3.80
N GLU A 141 5.23 14.80 2.96
CA GLU A 141 4.07 15.58 3.40
C GLU A 141 3.02 14.69 4.07
N THR A 142 2.79 13.48 3.54
CA THR A 142 1.83 12.53 4.12
C THR A 142 2.31 12.00 5.48
N ALA A 143 3.59 11.65 5.60
CA ALA A 143 4.18 11.14 6.84
C ALA A 143 4.24 12.23 7.93
N GLU A 144 4.63 13.44 7.57
CA GLU A 144 4.64 14.60 8.47
C GLU A 144 3.22 14.93 8.95
N GLN A 145 2.26 15.01 8.03
CA GLN A 145 0.87 15.30 8.39
C GLN A 145 0.29 14.21 9.33
N PHE A 146 0.63 12.95 9.09
CA PHE A 146 0.22 11.85 9.97
C PHE A 146 0.76 12.02 11.40
N VAL A 147 2.04 12.33 11.56
CA VAL A 147 2.63 12.58 12.89
C VAL A 147 2.01 13.81 13.56
N LEU A 148 1.77 14.89 12.80
CA LEU A 148 1.11 16.08 13.31
C LEU A 148 -0.33 15.80 13.75
N ASP A 149 -1.08 15.00 13.00
CA ASP A 149 -2.45 14.59 13.34
C ASP A 149 -2.47 13.74 14.62
N LEU A 150 -1.48 12.84 14.80
CA LEU A 150 -1.28 12.08 16.03
C LEU A 150 -0.98 12.98 17.24
N ILE A 151 -0.10 13.98 17.07
CA ILE A 151 0.23 14.95 18.13
C ILE A 151 -1.00 15.77 18.51
N ALA A 152 -1.76 16.22 17.51
CA ALA A 152 -2.93 17.08 17.70
C ALA A 152 -4.16 16.33 18.23
N GLU A 153 -4.08 15.00 18.42
CA GLU A 153 -5.22 14.14 18.75
C GLU A 153 -6.40 14.35 17.79
N LYS A 154 -6.12 14.67 16.52
CA LYS A 154 -7.13 14.72 15.47
C LYS A 154 -7.47 13.29 15.04
N LEU A 155 -7.97 12.53 16.00
CA LEU A 155 -8.66 11.28 15.81
C LEU A 155 -9.90 11.60 14.99
N PHE A 156 -10.00 11.03 13.80
CA PHE A 156 -11.19 11.18 12.95
C PHE A 156 -12.44 10.91 13.80
N ARG A 157 -13.33 11.91 13.86
CA ARG A 157 -14.72 11.73 14.30
C ARG A 157 -15.53 11.13 13.17
#